data_AF-A0A821LCE7-F1
#
_entry.id   AF-A0A821LCE7-F1
#
_cell.length_a   1.000
_cell.length_b   1.000
_cell.length_c   1.000
_cell.angle_alpha   90.00
_cell.angle_beta   90.00
_cell.angle_gamma   90.00
#
_symmetry.space_group_name_H-M   'P 1'
#
loop_
_entity.id
_entity.type
_entity.pdbx_description
1 polymer ?
#
loop_
_entity_poly.entity_id
_entity_poly.type
_entity_poly.pdbx_seq_one_letter_code
_entity_poly.pdbx_strand_id
1 'polypeptide(L)' 'TYVANILIAINPYKQLSNLYSIDAIKRYNGKSLGVMPPHVYAIGKLSRILTTKKHLKK' A
#
# COMPACT_ATOMS: atom_id res chain seq x y z
N THR A 1 7.93 -7.30 0.70
CA THR A 1 7.47 -8.35 1.64
C THR A 1 6.90 -7.73 2.89
N TYR A 2 5.94 -8.37 3.55
CA TYR A 2 5.42 -7.92 4.84
C TYR A 2 6.07 -8.68 6.01
N VAL A 3 6.25 -7.97 7.11
CA VAL A 3 6.44 -8.52 8.45
C VAL A 3 5.35 -7.89 9.31
N ALA A 4 4.26 -8.63 9.54
CA ALA A 4 3.02 -8.10 10.11
C ALA A 4 2.52 -6.85 9.35
N ASN A 5 2.61 -5.67 9.96
CA ASN A 5 2.21 -4.37 9.39
C ASN A 5 3.38 -3.56 8.81
N ILE A 6 4.60 -4.08 8.87
CA ILE A 6 5.81 -3.45 8.33
C ILE A 6 6.05 -3.96 6.91
N LEU A 7 6.29 -3.03 5.97
CA LEU A 7 6.66 -3.35 4.59
C LEU A 7 8.18 -3.23 4.42
N ILE A 8 8.79 -4.32 3.98
CA ILE A 8 10.19 -4.36 3.54
C ILE A 8 10.21 -4.33 2.01
N ALA A 9 10.88 -3.33 1.43
CA ALA A 9 11.06 -3.16 -0.01
C ALA A 9 12.55 -3.04 -0.34
N ILE A 10 13.00 -3.81 -1.34
CA ILE A 10 14.39 -3.82 -1.81
C ILE A 10 14.44 -3.10 -3.15
N ASN A 11 15.44 -2.24 -3.34
CA ASN A 11 15.63 -1.52 -4.60
C ASN A 11 15.99 -2.50 -5.74
N PRO A 12 15.19 -2.60 -6.82
CA PRO A 12 15.46 -3.50 -7.92
C PRO A 12 16.55 -2.99 -8.89
N TYR A 13 17.02 -1.74 -8.75
CA TYR A 13 17.97 -1.07 -9.65
C TYR A 13 17.56 -1.08 -11.13
N LYS A 14 16.28 -1.30 -11.41
CA LYS A 14 15.67 -1.24 -12.74
C LYS A 14 14.23 -0.77 -12.64
N GLN A 15 13.70 -0.23 -13.73
CA GLN A 15 12.28 0.08 -13.78
C GLN A 15 11.46 -1.22 -13.83
N LEU A 16 10.46 -1.28 -12.95
CA LEU A 16 9.48 -2.37 -12.95
C LEU A 16 8.24 -1.89 -13.69
N SER A 17 8.04 -2.40 -14.90
CA SER A 17 6.86 -2.09 -15.70
C SER A 17 5.59 -2.53 -14.98
N ASN A 18 4.52 -1.75 -15.11
CA ASN A 18 3.19 -2.01 -14.56
C ASN A 18 3.06 -2.05 -13.02
N LEU A 19 4.15 -2.10 -12.25
CA LEU A 19 4.12 -2.17 -10.78
C LEU A 19 3.58 -0.87 -10.16
N TYR A 20 4.00 0.27 -10.70
CA TYR A 20 3.57 1.61 -10.24
C TYR A 20 2.51 2.25 -11.13
N SER A 21 1.82 1.47 -11.97
CA SER A 21 0.78 1.95 -12.88
C SER A 21 -0.47 2.51 -12.15
N ILE A 22 -1.26 3.30 -12.87
CA ILE A 22 -2.59 3.77 -12.40
C ILE A 22 -3.50 2.56 -12.08
N ASP A 23 -3.41 1.49 -12.87
CA ASP A 23 -4.19 0.28 -12.65
C ASP A 23 -3.75 -0.46 -11.39
N ALA A 24 -2.46 -0.42 -11.05
CA ALA A 24 -1.99 -0.91 -9.75
C ALA A 24 -2.61 -0.08 -8.61
N ILE A 25 -2.62 1.25 -8.69
CA ILE A 25 -3.24 2.10 -7.66
C ILE A 25 -4.72 1.73 -7.45
N LYS A 26 -5.48 1.59 -8.54
CA LYS A 26 -6.91 1.21 -8.50
C LYS A 26 -7.12 -0.16 -7.84
N ARG A 27 -6.26 -1.14 -8.15
CA ARG A 27 -6.32 -2.50 -7.57
C ARG A 27 -6.12 -2.52 -6.06
N TYR A 28 -5.25 -1.67 -5.52
CA TYR A 28 -5.00 -1.58 -4.07
C TYR A 28 -6.05 -0.70 -3.33
N ASN A 29 -6.81 0.12 -4.05
CA ASN A 29 -7.91 0.87 -3.45
C ASN A 29 -9.02 -0.07 -2.95
N GLY A 30 -9.70 0.27 -1.85
CA GLY A 30 -10.76 -0.56 -1.27
C GLY A 30 -10.33 -1.88 -0.58
N LYS A 31 -9.15 -2.44 -0.85
CA LYS A 31 -8.66 -3.69 -0.22
C LYS A 31 -8.01 -3.52 1.17
N SER A 32 -8.26 -4.46 2.09
CA SER A 32 -7.58 -4.55 3.39
C SER A 32 -6.13 -5.01 3.24
N LEU A 33 -5.29 -4.74 4.25
CA LEU A 33 -3.90 -5.23 4.28
C LEU A 33 -3.90 -6.77 4.29
N GLY A 34 -3.03 -7.39 3.49
CA GLY A 34 -2.92 -8.85 3.36
C GLY A 34 -3.77 -9.50 2.27
N VAL A 35 -4.78 -8.80 1.71
CA VAL A 35 -5.59 -9.32 0.59
C VAL A 35 -4.84 -9.27 -0.73
N MET A 36 -3.99 -8.25 -0.91
CA MET A 36 -3.17 -8.04 -2.10
C MET A 36 -1.69 -8.29 -1.78
N PRO A 37 -0.87 -8.65 -2.80
CA PRO A 37 0.57 -8.81 -2.63
C PRO A 37 1.23 -7.58 -1.99
N PRO A 38 2.35 -7.76 -1.28
CA PRO A 38 3.02 -6.68 -0.58
C PRO A 38 3.43 -5.53 -1.49
N HIS A 39 2.90 -4.34 -1.21
CA HIS A 39 3.12 -3.16 -2.04
C HIS A 39 2.97 -1.86 -1.26
N VAL A 40 3.73 -0.84 -1.65
CA VAL A 40 3.74 0.50 -1.02
C VAL A 40 2.36 1.15 -1.03
N TYR A 41 1.57 0.94 -2.08
CA TYR A 41 0.21 1.48 -2.18
C TYR A 41 -0.72 0.98 -1.08
N ALA A 42 -0.56 -0.26 -0.60
CA ALA A 42 -1.35 -0.76 0.52
C ALA A 42 -1.04 0.01 1.81
N ILE A 43 0.24 0.33 2.06
CA ILE A 43 0.69 1.07 3.24
C ILE A 43 0.26 2.54 3.17
N GLY A 44 0.45 3.20 2.02
CA GLY A 44 0.03 4.60 1.85
C GLY A 44 -1.48 4.77 2.04
N LYS A 45 -2.28 3.84 1.49
CA LYS A 45 -3.73 3.81 1.72
C LYS A 45 -4.06 3.60 3.20
N LEU A 46 -3.41 2.63 3.86
CA LEU A 46 -3.65 2.34 5.27
C LEU A 46 -3.35 3.56 6.16
N SER A 47 -2.20 4.21 5.93
CA SER A 47 -1.83 5.46 6.61
C SER A 47 -2.90 6.54 6.44
N ARG A 48 -3.37 6.78 5.21
CA ARG A 48 -4.46 7.73 4.93
C ARG A 48 -5.72 7.41 5.74
N ILE A 49 -6.17 6.15 5.74
CA ILE A 49 -7.38 5.72 6.47
C ILE A 49 -7.21 5.89 7.98
N LEU A 50 -6.05 5.57 8.53
CA LEU A 50 -5.78 5.73 9.97
C LEU A 50 -5.80 7.21 10.36
N THR A 51 -5.20 8.09 9.55
CA THR A 51 -5.21 9.53 9.78
C THR A 51 -6.62 10.11 9.69
N THR A 52 -7.43 9.73 8.70
CA THR A 52 -8.81 10.21 8.58
C THR A 52 -9.69 9.68 9.69
N LYS A 53 -9.59 8.39 10.05
CA LYS A 53 -10.33 7.82 11.19
C LYS A 53 -9.95 8.46 12.52
N LYS A 54 -8.68 8.81 12.71
CA LYS A 54 -8.22 9.53 13.90
C LYS A 54 -8.81 10.94 13.97
N HIS A 55 -8.91 11.61 12.83
CA HIS A 55 -9.54 12.94 12.73
C HIS A 55 -11.05 12.88 12.99
N LEU A 56 -11.75 11.88 12.44
CA LEU A 56 -13.21 11.69 12.62
C LEU A 56 -13.62 11.20 14.01
N LYS A 57 -12.67 10.70 14.81
CA LYS A 57 -12.88 10.25 16.20
C LYS A 57 -12.51 11.31 17.24
N LYS A 58 -12.12 12.51 16.79
CA LYS A 58 -11.95 13.71 17.61
C LYS A 58 -13.20 14.57 17.47
#